data_AF-A0A7Y5MF47-F1
#
_entry.id   AF-A0A7Y5MF47-F1
#
_cell.length_a   1.000
_cell.length_b   1.000
_cell.length_c   1.000
_cell.angle_alpha   90.00
_cell.angle_beta   90.00
_cell.angle_gamma   90.00
#
_symmetry.space_group_name_H-M   'P 1'
#
loop_
_entity.id
_entity.type
_entity.pdbx_description
1 polymer ?
#
loop_
_entity_poly.entity_id
_entity_poly.type
_entity_poly.pdbx_seq_one_letter_code
_entity_poly.pdbx_strand_id
1 'polypeptide(L)'
;MHYRNGREAKNGDKIIQLDFEGQVVACGVLHSATPGNDYCNGFIAPIQHPVATACMVDCLHVDDVQAMLAEKGLDKRPPGK
;
A
#
# COMPACT_ATOMS: atom_id res chain seq x y z
N MET A 1 -7.43 -1.22 13.19
CA MET A 1 -6.39 -1.46 12.17
C MET A 1 -7.04 -1.38 10.81
N HIS A 2 -6.98 -0.21 10.18
CA HIS A 2 -7.53 -0.01 8.83
C HIS A 2 -6.48 0.60 7.91
N TYR A 3 -6.51 0.19 6.64
CA TYR A 3 -5.75 0.84 5.58
C TYR A 3 -6.32 2.22 5.26
N ARG A 4 -5.59 2.99 4.43
CA ARG A 4 -6.00 4.35 4.02
C ARG A 4 -7.39 4.41 3.41
N ASN A 5 -7.83 3.35 2.74
CA ASN A 5 -9.16 3.25 2.15
C ASN A 5 -10.26 2.76 3.13
N GLY A 6 -9.97 2.68 4.42
CA GLY A 6 -10.91 2.23 5.45
C GLY A 6 -11.11 0.71 5.52
N ARG A 7 -10.44 -0.09 4.67
CA ARG A 7 -10.50 -1.55 4.76
C ARG A 7 -9.75 -2.04 6.00
N GLU A 8 -10.33 -3.00 6.72
CA GLU A 8 -9.67 -3.67 7.85
C GLU A 8 -8.37 -4.35 7.40
N ALA A 9 -7.29 -4.12 8.15
CA ALA A 9 -5.97 -4.68 7.88
C ALA A 9 -5.77 -6.03 8.59
N LYS A 10 -5.26 -7.03 7.87
CA LYS A 10 -5.03 -8.39 8.36
C LYS A 10 -3.62 -8.87 8.03
N ASN A 11 -2.97 -9.53 8.99
CA ASN A 11 -1.72 -10.23 8.71
C ASN A 11 -1.94 -11.26 7.59
N GLY A 12 -1.04 -11.28 6.61
CA GLY A 12 -1.16 -12.06 5.38
C GLY A 12 -1.68 -11.26 4.17
N ASP A 13 -2.17 -10.04 4.36
CA ASP A 13 -2.60 -9.18 3.25
C ASP A 13 -1.40 -8.77 2.38
N LYS A 14 -1.59 -8.80 1.05
CA LYS A 14 -0.67 -8.16 0.10
C LYS A 14 -0.99 -6.68 0.02
N ILE A 15 -0.03 -5.83 0.34
CA ILE A 15 -0.22 -4.39 0.51
C ILE A 15 0.85 -3.58 -0.22
N ILE A 16 0.47 -2.36 -0.58
CA ILE A 16 1.39 -1.28 -0.93
C ILE A 16 1.40 -0.26 0.20
N GLN A 17 2.57 0.27 0.53
CA GLN A 17 2.72 1.39 1.45
C GLN A 17 2.84 2.68 0.66
N LEU A 18 2.03 3.67 1.04
CA LEU A 18 2.15 5.03 0.56
C LEU A 18 2.86 5.89 1.62
N ASP A 19 3.68 6.84 1.20
CA ASP A 19 4.24 7.87 2.07
C ASP A 19 3.26 9.04 2.31
N PHE A 20 3.71 10.10 2.98
CA PHE A 20 2.88 11.25 3.31
C PHE A 20 2.38 12.05 2.09
N GLU A 21 3.04 11.90 0.94
CA GLU A 21 2.72 12.57 -0.32
C GLU A 21 1.98 11.64 -1.31
N GLY A 22 1.59 10.44 -0.85
CA GLY A 22 0.86 9.47 -1.66
C GLY A 22 1.74 8.61 -2.58
N GLN A 23 3.05 8.69 -2.45
CA GLN A 23 4.00 7.95 -3.27
C GLN A 23 4.10 6.49 -2.80
N VAL A 24 4.16 5.54 -3.73
CA VAL A 24 4.36 4.12 -3.41
C VAL A 24 5.81 3.90 -2.98
N VAL A 25 6.02 3.50 -1.72
CA VAL A 25 7.36 3.33 -1.13
C VAL A 25 7.69 1.90 -0.73
N ALA A 26 6.70 1.01 -0.63
CA ALA A 26 6.93 -0.42 -0.40
C ALA A 26 5.78 -1.27 -0.97
N CYS A 27 6.06 -2.52 -1.29
CA CYS A 27 5.08 -3.54 -1.66
C CYS A 27 5.46 -4.87 -1.03
N GLY A 28 4.50 -5.58 -0.45
CA GLY A 28 4.77 -6.86 0.20
C GLY A 28 3.59 -7.45 0.94
N VAL A 29 3.88 -8.37 1.87
CA VAL A 29 2.88 -9.01 2.74
C VAL A 29 2.95 -8.40 4.15
N LEU A 30 1.81 -7.94 4.67
CA LEU A 30 1.71 -7.48 6.06
C LEU A 30 1.90 -8.65 7.02
N HIS A 31 2.74 -8.50 8.03
CA HIS A 31 2.85 -9.48 9.11
C HIS A 31 3.13 -8.83 10.47
N SER A 32 2.93 -9.63 11.53
CA SER A 32 3.19 -9.25 12.92
C SER A 32 2.45 -8.01 13.41
N ALA A 33 1.37 -7.61 12.74
CA ALA A 33 0.56 -6.48 13.17
C ALA A 33 -0.41 -6.88 14.29
N THR A 34 -0.55 -6.04 15.31
CA THR A 34 -1.41 -6.29 16.48
C THR A 34 -2.77 -5.60 16.32
N PRO A 35 -3.91 -6.27 16.59
CA PRO A 35 -5.23 -5.62 16.55
C PRO A 35 -5.32 -4.38 17.45
N GLY A 36 -6.10 -3.38 17.03
CA GLY A 36 -6.38 -2.17 17.82
C GLY A 36 -5.42 -0.99 17.66
N ASN A 37 -4.31 -1.12 16.92
CA ASN A 37 -3.38 0.00 16.68
C ASN A 37 -3.28 0.39 15.19
N ASP A 38 -3.76 1.56 14.80
CA ASP A 38 -3.75 2.04 13.42
C ASP A 38 -2.43 2.69 12.96
N TYR A 39 -1.44 2.87 13.86
CA TYR A 39 -0.18 3.55 13.57
C TYR A 39 1.04 2.67 13.81
N CYS A 40 2.02 2.74 12.90
CA CYS A 40 3.34 2.11 13.03
C CYS A 40 3.28 0.67 13.56
N ASN A 41 2.49 -0.19 12.90
CA ASN A 41 2.14 -1.50 13.40
C ASN A 41 2.49 -2.61 12.40
N GLY A 42 3.19 -3.64 12.88
CA GLY A 42 3.66 -4.74 12.05
C GLY A 42 4.79 -4.35 11.09
N PHE A 43 5.08 -5.26 10.15
CA PHE A 43 6.13 -5.12 9.15
C PHE A 43 5.65 -5.60 7.77
N ILE A 44 6.37 -5.19 6.73
CA ILE A 44 6.10 -5.59 5.34
C ILE A 44 7.21 -6.56 4.92
N ALA A 45 6.84 -7.82 4.70
CA ALA A 45 7.72 -8.80 4.07
C ALA A 45 7.75 -8.52 2.56
N PRO A 46 8.89 -8.12 1.97
CA PRO A 46 8.95 -7.75 0.55
C PRO A 46 8.63 -8.94 -0.33
N ILE A 47 7.76 -8.75 -1.33
CA ILE A 47 7.54 -9.73 -2.39
C ILE A 47 8.53 -9.41 -3.51
N GLN A 48 9.65 -10.12 -3.54
CA GLN A 48 10.57 -10.06 -4.66
C GLN A 48 10.07 -11.03 -5.74
N HIS A 49 9.58 -10.49 -6.85
CA HIS A 49 9.37 -11.30 -8.04
C HIS A 49 10.75 -11.76 -8.57
N PRO A 50 10.87 -13.00 -9.10
CA PRO A 50 12.00 -13.35 -9.97
C PRO A 50 12.14 -12.30 -11.08
N VAL A 51 13.25 -12.33 -11.84
CA VAL A 51 13.37 -11.49 -13.04
C VAL A 51 12.12 -11.69 -13.90
N ALA A 52 11.24 -10.68 -13.87
CA ALA A 52 9.92 -10.75 -14.45
C ALA A 52 9.94 -9.98 -15.76
N THR A 53 9.46 -10.61 -16.82
CA THR A 53 9.26 -9.91 -18.09
C THR A 53 8.09 -8.95 -17.94
N ALA A 54 8.32 -7.67 -18.20
CA ALA A 54 7.26 -6.67 -18.19
C ALA A 54 6.47 -6.73 -19.51
N CYS A 55 5.24 -7.24 -19.46
CA CYS A 55 4.29 -7.15 -20.56
C CYS A 55 3.65 -5.76 -20.53
N MET A 56 3.93 -4.91 -21.52
CA MET A 56 3.53 -3.49 -21.45
C MET A 56 2.01 -3.26 -21.36
N VAL A 57 1.19 -4.16 -21.89
CA VAL A 57 -0.28 -4.08 -21.77
C VAL A 57 -0.79 -4.39 -20.35
N ASP A 58 0.03 -5.05 -19.53
CA ASP A 58 -0.28 -5.43 -18.14
C ASP A 58 0.41 -4.51 -17.12
N CYS A 59 1.18 -3.52 -17.59
CA CYS A 59 1.92 -2.58 -16.74
C CYS A 59 1.22 -1.22 -16.74
N LEU A 60 1.24 -0.55 -15.58
CA LEU A 60 0.85 0.86 -15.45
C LEU A 60 2.05 1.68 -15.03
N HIS A 61 2.16 2.91 -15.54
CA HIS A 61 3.15 3.87 -15.04
C HIS A 61 2.79 4.28 -13.61
N VAL A 62 3.80 4.46 -12.76
CA VAL A 62 3.57 4.76 -11.33
C VAL A 62 2.85 6.10 -11.14
N ASP A 63 3.19 7.11 -11.94
CA ASP A 63 2.55 8.44 -11.86
C ASP A 63 1.05 8.37 -12.20
N ASP A 64 0.66 7.52 -13.15
CA ASP A 64 -0.76 7.34 -13.51
C ASP A 64 -1.52 6.67 -12.34
N VAL A 65 -0.91 5.68 -11.69
CA VAL A 65 -1.48 5.06 -10.49
C VAL A 65 -1.62 6.09 -9.36
N GLN A 66 -0.64 6.97 -9.17
CA GLN A 66 -0.71 8.04 -8.17
C GLN A 66 -1.84 9.02 -8.47
N ALA A 67 -1.99 9.44 -9.73
CA ALA A 67 -3.10 10.29 -10.15
C ALA A 67 -4.46 9.63 -9.85
N MET A 68 -4.62 8.34 -10.18
CA MET A 68 -5.85 7.58 -9.89
C MET A 68 -6.13 7.45 -8.38
N LEU A 69 -5.10 7.38 -7.54
CA LEU A 69 -5.25 7.37 -6.08
C LEU A 69 -5.68 8.75 -5.56
N ALA A 70 -5.11 9.82 -6.11
CA ALA A 70 -5.46 11.21 -5.77
C ALA A 70 -6.90 11.56 -6.16
N GLU A 71 -7.39 11.08 -7.30
CA GLU A 71 -8.80 11.22 -7.71
C GLU A 71 -9.78 10.66 -6.67
N LYS A 72 -9.34 9.65 -5.90
CA LYS A 72 -10.11 9.03 -4.82
C LYS A 72 -9.78 9.57 -3.43
N GLY A 73 -8.92 10.58 -3.34
CA GLY A 73 -8.45 11.17 -2.08
C GLY A 73 -7.59 10.24 -1.22
N LEU A 74 -6.97 9.20 -1.81
CA LEU A 74 -6.13 8.23 -1.11
C LEU A 74 -4.64 8.63 -1.07
N ASP A 75 -4.28 9.69 -1.81
CA ASP A 75 -2.99 10.37 -1.77
C ASP A 75 -2.71 10.93 -0.37
N LYS A 76 -3.76 11.34 0.35
CA LYS A 76 -3.66 11.94 1.68
C LYS A 76 -3.86 10.92 2.79
N ARG A 77 -3.23 11.20 3.93
CA ARG A 77 -3.48 10.47 5.18
C ARG A 77 -4.92 10.73 5.65
N PRO A 78 -5.69 9.71 6.06
CA PRO A 78 -7.04 9.92 6.57
C PRO A 78 -7.04 10.83 7.81
N PRO A 79 -8.01 11.74 7.97
CA PRO A 79 -8.10 12.60 9.16
C PRO A 79 -8.19 11.77 10.45
N GLY A 80 -7.40 12.13 11.46
CA GLY A 80 -7.35 11.41 12.75
C GLY A 80 -6.59 10.07 12.72
N LYS A 81 -5.84 9.80 11.64
CA LYS A 81 -4.95 8.65 11.44
C LYS A 81 -3.51 9.09 11.14
#